data_AF-A0AAY4CEH4-F1
#
_entry.id   AF-A0AAY4CEH4-F1
#
_cell.length_a   1.000
_cell.length_b   1.000
_cell.length_c   1.000
_cell.angle_alpha   90.00
_cell.angle_beta   90.00
_cell.angle_gamma   90.00
#
_symmetry.space_group_name_H-M   'P 1'
#
loop_
_entity.id
_entity.type
_entity.pdbx_description
1 polymer ?
#
loop_
_entity_poly.entity_id
_entity_poly.type
_entity_poly.pdbx_seq_one_letter_code
_entity_poly.pdbx_strand_id
1 'polypeptide(L)'
;TSCLRISSHLFHHLHLHLPVAYLREQSPLWGYSYYWCYNTAGTWGYCGFTRPKEMIYYSSTYHEECLDDCHYDMEEDYYWCTTEQGWDYCSPQQGVTYKDEQCLNDCSENGEKYKWCKTRGASWNYCGTVEPAECLYVSSTRRKRQSGNPGSQIPIHEFPDGENRQIVLYAEQDNNKCILDGRRWSNDVDDCVNRWHSWHLVTQARSNLIQTRYLRIDMQGMAGGFHNFQIQLNCRRNSGQSTTIAQVLIPQNQNIREELIRFAFRESFQRSQRVRVVVRENVNPPIFNNRNG
;
A
#
# COMPACT_ATOMS: atom_id res chain seq x y z
N THR A 1 -22.35 -2.60 4.05
CA THR A 1 -22.68 -1.17 4.15
C THR A 1 -21.58 -0.41 3.44
N SER A 2 -21.89 0.25 2.33
CA SER A 2 -20.89 0.91 1.48
C SER A 2 -20.49 2.26 2.08
N CYS A 3 -19.20 2.47 2.38
CA CYS A 3 -18.68 3.75 2.82
C CYS A 3 -18.51 4.68 1.61
N LEU A 4 -19.40 5.65 1.45
CA LEU A 4 -19.10 6.86 0.69
C LEU A 4 -18.37 7.84 1.62
N ARG A 5 -17.11 8.16 1.34
CA ARG A 5 -16.54 9.46 1.75
C ARG A 5 -16.91 10.45 0.66
N ILE A 6 -17.79 11.39 1.00
CA ILE A 6 -17.98 12.61 0.21
C ILE A 6 -16.81 13.51 0.60
N SER A 7 -16.00 13.94 -0.38
CA SER A 7 -15.00 14.98 -0.16
C SER A 7 -15.70 16.23 0.35
N SER A 8 -15.39 16.63 1.57
CA SER A 8 -16.03 17.73 2.27
C SER A 8 -15.18 18.98 2.15
N HIS A 9 -15.46 19.82 1.15
CA HIS A 9 -15.08 21.23 1.21
C HIS A 9 -16.33 22.10 1.12
N LEU A 10 -16.97 22.28 2.28
CA LEU A 10 -17.50 23.56 2.80
C LEU A 10 -18.39 23.29 4.02
N PHE A 11 -18.26 24.16 5.03
CA PHE A 11 -19.13 24.43 6.17
C PHE A 11 -18.70 23.99 7.59
N HIS A 12 -18.39 25.02 8.37
CA HIS A 12 -18.57 25.12 9.82
C HIS A 12 -19.99 24.75 10.27
N HIS A 13 -20.06 24.17 11.47
CA HIS A 13 -21.23 24.03 12.36
C HIS A 13 -22.53 23.49 11.74
N LEU A 14 -22.87 22.23 12.02
CA LEU A 14 -24.07 21.81 12.77
C LEU A 14 -24.15 20.28 12.83
N HIS A 15 -24.45 19.74 14.01
CA HIS A 15 -24.87 18.35 14.19
C HIS A 15 -26.21 18.10 13.49
N LEU A 16 -26.27 17.15 12.54
CA LEU A 16 -27.51 16.50 12.12
C LEU A 16 -27.20 15.15 11.44
N HIS A 17 -27.84 14.09 11.94
CA HIS A 17 -27.86 12.75 11.35
C HIS A 17 -28.57 12.74 9.99
N LEU A 18 -28.16 11.81 9.08
CA LEU A 18 -28.87 11.18 7.92
C LEU A 18 -28.07 11.28 6.58
N PRO A 19 -28.37 10.47 5.53
CA PRO A 19 -28.46 9.01 5.46
C PRO A 19 -27.55 8.41 4.35
N VAL A 20 -27.40 7.07 4.35
CA VAL A 20 -26.63 6.27 3.38
C VAL A 20 -27.09 6.50 1.93
N ALA A 21 -26.16 6.82 1.02
CA ALA A 21 -26.46 7.03 -0.39
C ALA A 21 -26.85 5.71 -1.10
N TYR A 22 -27.93 5.74 -1.88
CA TYR A 22 -28.42 4.63 -2.69
C TYR A 22 -27.79 4.70 -4.10
N LEU A 23 -27.07 3.65 -4.52
CA LEU A 23 -26.55 3.53 -5.89
C LEU A 23 -27.56 2.78 -6.77
N ARG A 24 -27.80 3.27 -8.00
CA ARG A 24 -28.57 2.55 -9.02
C ARG A 24 -27.74 2.43 -10.30
N GLU A 25 -27.51 1.20 -10.73
CA GLU A 25 -26.73 0.86 -11.92
C GLU A 25 -27.63 0.93 -13.18
N GLN A 26 -27.13 1.52 -14.27
CA GLN A 26 -27.65 1.27 -15.62
C GLN A 26 -26.50 0.74 -16.49
N SER A 27 -26.77 -0.42 -17.11
CA SER A 27 -25.88 -1.23 -17.93
C SER A 27 -25.41 -0.49 -19.22
N PRO A 28 -24.23 -0.82 -19.78
CA PRO A 28 -23.46 0.05 -20.66
C PRO A 28 -23.74 -0.22 -22.14
N LEU A 29 -23.94 0.83 -22.92
CA LEU A 29 -23.89 0.72 -24.40
C LEU A 29 -22.99 1.75 -25.10
N TRP A 30 -22.43 2.77 -24.44
CA TRP A 30 -21.74 3.85 -25.16
C TRP A 30 -20.56 4.51 -24.43
N GLY A 31 -19.60 3.72 -23.92
CA GLY A 31 -18.20 4.17 -23.81
C GLY A 31 -17.81 5.16 -22.70
N TYR A 32 -18.73 5.67 -21.88
CA TYR A 32 -18.40 6.36 -20.62
C TYR A 32 -19.40 5.94 -19.53
N SER A 33 -18.93 5.26 -18.48
CA SER A 33 -19.74 4.93 -17.30
C SER A 33 -19.54 6.01 -16.24
N TYR A 34 -20.47 6.95 -16.13
CA TYR A 34 -20.55 7.86 -14.99
C TYR A 34 -21.60 7.34 -14.00
N TYR A 35 -21.38 7.58 -12.72
CA TYR A 35 -22.31 7.23 -11.65
C TYR A 35 -23.14 8.47 -11.29
N TRP A 36 -24.30 8.25 -10.65
CA TRP A 36 -25.13 9.32 -10.13
C TRP A 36 -25.17 9.24 -8.60
N CYS A 37 -24.98 10.38 -7.94
CA CYS A 37 -25.17 10.52 -6.50
C CYS A 37 -26.12 11.66 -6.16
N TYR A 38 -26.75 11.54 -4.99
CA TYR A 38 -27.56 12.60 -4.41
C TYR A 38 -26.67 13.42 -3.47
N ASN A 39 -26.51 14.71 -3.76
CA ASN A 39 -25.60 15.56 -2.99
C ASN A 39 -26.27 16.16 -1.74
N THR A 40 -25.47 16.81 -0.89
CA THR A 40 -25.93 17.47 0.34
C THR A 40 -26.84 18.67 0.09
N ALA A 41 -26.89 19.18 -1.14
CA ALA A 41 -27.80 20.22 -1.58
C ALA A 41 -29.16 19.67 -2.06
N GLY A 42 -29.38 18.35 -1.99
CA GLY A 42 -30.64 17.72 -2.39
C GLY A 42 -30.84 17.61 -3.90
N THR A 43 -29.75 17.60 -4.69
CA THR A 43 -29.80 17.46 -6.15
C THR A 43 -29.01 16.25 -6.65
N TRP A 44 -29.40 15.73 -7.81
CA TRP A 44 -28.67 14.66 -8.49
C TRP A 44 -27.46 15.22 -9.23
N GLY A 45 -26.30 14.62 -9.01
CA GLY A 45 -25.06 14.98 -9.68
C GLY A 45 -24.29 13.76 -10.17
N TYR A 46 -23.34 14.00 -11.06
CA TYR A 46 -22.41 12.97 -11.52
C TYR A 46 -21.38 12.65 -10.43
N CYS A 47 -21.07 11.38 -10.25
CA CYS A 47 -19.94 10.92 -9.46
C CYS A 47 -19.14 9.85 -10.23
N GLY A 48 -17.88 9.69 -9.84
CA GLY A 48 -17.04 8.59 -10.29
C GLY A 48 -17.09 7.43 -9.28
N PHE A 49 -16.79 6.22 -9.75
CA PHE A 49 -16.44 5.13 -8.84
C PHE A 49 -15.07 5.43 -8.23
N THR A 50 -15.06 5.94 -7.01
CA THR A 50 -13.82 5.99 -6.24
C THR A 50 -13.63 4.62 -5.62
N ARG A 51 -12.63 3.87 -6.10
CA ARG A 51 -12.11 2.76 -5.29
C ARG A 51 -11.66 3.39 -3.97
N PRO A 52 -12.03 2.83 -2.80
CA PRO A 52 -11.47 3.31 -1.55
C PRO A 52 -9.95 3.19 -1.68
N LYS A 53 -9.26 4.34 -1.64
CA LYS A 53 -7.80 4.35 -1.55
C LYS A 53 -7.44 3.54 -0.31
N GLU A 54 -6.54 2.58 -0.43
CA GLU A 54 -6.00 1.89 0.76
C GLU A 54 -4.93 2.73 1.44
N MET A 55 -4.19 3.48 0.63
CA MET A 55 -3.14 4.37 1.07
C MET A 55 -3.51 5.78 0.62
N ILE A 56 -3.49 6.69 1.57
CA ILE A 56 -3.54 8.12 1.33
C ILE A 56 -2.10 8.60 1.30
N TYR A 57 -1.68 9.06 0.13
CA TYR A 57 -0.40 9.73 -0.02
C TYR A 57 -0.62 11.21 0.28
N TYR A 58 0.30 11.79 1.04
CA TYR A 58 0.35 13.23 1.26
C TYR A 58 1.55 13.81 0.54
N SER A 59 1.34 14.94 -0.09
CA SER A 59 2.36 15.64 -0.81
C SER A 59 3.43 16.22 0.13
N SER A 60 4.62 16.42 -0.40
CA SER A 60 5.82 16.76 0.38
C SER A 60 5.90 18.27 0.63
N THR A 61 5.43 19.08 -0.32
CA THR A 61 5.55 20.55 -0.24
C THR A 61 4.33 21.14 0.44
N TYR A 62 3.13 20.80 -0.03
CA TYR A 62 1.88 21.38 0.46
C TYR A 62 1.22 20.58 1.58
N HIS A 63 1.65 19.35 1.79
CA HIS A 63 1.05 18.45 2.76
C HIS A 63 -0.42 18.15 2.49
N GLU A 64 -0.79 18.16 1.21
CA GLU A 64 -2.15 17.86 0.76
C GLU A 64 -2.31 16.39 0.42
N GLU A 65 -3.51 15.86 0.61
CA GLU A 65 -3.86 14.54 0.12
C GLU A 65 -3.73 14.50 -1.41
N CYS A 66 -2.96 13.53 -1.91
CA CYS A 66 -2.89 13.23 -3.32
C CYS A 66 -4.27 12.77 -3.82
N LEU A 67 -4.72 13.33 -4.93
CA LEU A 67 -5.96 12.97 -5.64
C LEU A 67 -5.81 11.64 -6.41
N ASP A 68 -4.60 11.29 -6.81
CA ASP A 68 -4.20 10.03 -7.46
C ASP A 68 -3.21 9.24 -6.58
N ASP A 69 -2.63 8.17 -7.12
CA ASP A 69 -1.56 7.42 -6.45
C ASP A 69 -0.25 8.22 -6.55
N CYS A 70 0.74 7.89 -5.71
CA CYS A 70 2.07 8.46 -5.84
C CYS A 70 2.82 7.81 -7.03
N HIS A 71 2.88 8.51 -8.16
CA HIS A 71 3.40 8.02 -9.43
C HIS A 71 4.89 8.30 -9.56
N TYR A 72 5.63 7.32 -10.12
CA TYR A 72 7.04 7.49 -10.45
C TYR A 72 7.21 8.05 -11.87
N ASP A 73 7.96 9.14 -12.02
CA ASP A 73 8.41 9.67 -13.30
C ASP A 73 9.78 9.11 -13.67
N MET A 74 9.85 8.40 -14.80
CA MET A 74 11.09 7.77 -15.26
C MET A 74 12.10 8.74 -15.86
N GLU A 75 11.65 9.85 -16.44
CA GLU A 75 12.53 10.82 -17.10
C GLU A 75 13.19 11.72 -16.06
N GLU A 76 12.41 12.14 -15.07
CA GLU A 76 12.85 13.09 -14.05
C GLU A 76 13.37 12.44 -12.75
N ASP A 77 13.19 11.11 -12.60
CA ASP A 77 13.68 10.31 -11.47
C ASP A 77 13.14 10.79 -10.11
N TYR A 78 11.81 10.95 -10.03
CA TYR A 78 11.11 11.26 -8.78
C TYR A 78 9.65 10.81 -8.78
N TYR A 79 9.07 10.80 -7.58
CA TYR A 79 7.68 10.51 -7.33
C TYR A 79 6.85 11.79 -7.18
N TRP A 80 5.67 11.80 -7.80
CA TRP A 80 4.74 12.92 -7.77
C TRP A 80 3.29 12.45 -7.79
N CYS A 81 2.39 13.34 -7.38
CA CYS A 81 0.95 13.14 -7.43
C CYS A 81 0.26 14.45 -7.76
N THR A 82 -1.02 14.37 -8.13
CA THR A 82 -1.88 15.55 -8.29
C THR A 82 -2.54 15.89 -6.96
N THR A 83 -2.56 17.18 -6.61
CA THR A 83 -3.22 17.77 -5.44
C THR A 83 -4.24 18.81 -5.89
N GLU A 84 -4.99 19.42 -4.97
CA GLU A 84 -5.90 20.52 -5.33
C GLU A 84 -5.14 21.76 -5.81
N GLN A 85 -3.89 21.94 -5.38
CA GLN A 85 -3.01 23.03 -5.80
C GLN A 85 -2.23 22.77 -7.10
N GLY A 86 -2.42 21.60 -7.72
CA GLY A 86 -1.66 21.16 -8.91
C GLY A 86 -0.79 19.94 -8.60
N TRP A 87 0.26 19.71 -9.37
CA TRP A 87 1.16 18.59 -9.09
C TRP A 87 2.11 18.91 -7.92
N ASP A 88 2.45 17.92 -7.11
CA ASP A 88 3.45 18.03 -6.03
C ASP A 88 4.19 16.69 -5.83
N TYR A 89 5.35 16.75 -5.19
CA TYR A 89 6.13 15.57 -4.85
C TYR A 89 5.43 14.74 -3.78
N CYS A 90 5.52 13.43 -3.86
CA CYS A 90 5.01 12.53 -2.83
C CYS A 90 6.03 11.43 -2.57
N SER A 91 5.93 10.77 -1.42
CA SER A 91 6.73 9.57 -1.18
C SER A 91 5.92 8.33 -1.56
N PRO A 92 6.51 7.35 -2.25
CA PRO A 92 5.80 6.11 -2.59
C PRO A 92 5.45 5.28 -1.34
N GLN A 93 6.15 5.53 -0.22
CA GLN A 93 6.00 4.80 1.03
C GLN A 93 6.37 5.68 2.22
N GLN A 94 5.97 5.23 3.41
CA GLN A 94 6.34 5.90 4.65
C GLN A 94 7.86 5.78 4.91
N GLY A 95 8.50 6.89 5.28
CA GLY A 95 9.90 6.89 5.70
C GLY A 95 10.93 6.85 4.56
N VAL A 96 10.50 7.09 3.33
CA VAL A 96 11.39 7.35 2.19
C VAL A 96 11.13 8.74 1.63
N THR A 97 12.07 9.27 0.86
CA THR A 97 11.93 10.55 0.16
C THR A 97 11.07 10.40 -1.09
N TYR A 98 10.78 11.53 -1.73
CA TYR A 98 10.18 11.60 -3.06
C TYR A 98 11.06 10.96 -4.17
N LYS A 99 12.27 10.51 -3.85
CA LYS A 99 13.17 9.76 -4.75
C LYS A 99 13.41 8.33 -4.27
N ASP A 100 12.56 7.82 -3.39
CA ASP A 100 12.70 6.52 -2.72
C ASP A 100 14.03 6.34 -1.96
N GLU A 101 14.64 7.44 -1.51
CA GLU A 101 15.81 7.36 -0.64
C GLU A 101 15.37 7.16 0.81
N GLN A 102 15.96 6.20 1.51
CA GLN A 102 15.64 5.94 2.92
C GLN A 102 15.93 7.15 3.80
N CYS A 103 14.91 7.62 4.53
CA CYS A 103 15.06 8.61 5.57
C CYS A 103 15.80 8.04 6.79
N LEU A 104 16.74 8.81 7.33
CA LEU A 104 17.44 8.51 8.58
C LEU A 104 16.70 9.03 9.82
N ASN A 105 15.81 10.00 9.63
CA ASN A 105 14.94 10.59 10.64
C ASN A 105 13.52 10.70 10.10
N ASP A 106 12.58 11.03 10.98
CA ASP A 106 11.18 11.16 10.58
C ASP A 106 10.98 12.25 9.52
N CYS A 107 10.14 11.92 8.54
CA CYS A 107 9.69 12.85 7.53
C CYS A 107 8.87 13.97 8.18
N SER A 108 9.45 15.17 8.26
CA SER A 108 8.91 16.26 9.07
C SER A 108 9.30 17.62 8.54
N GLU A 109 8.63 18.66 9.00
CA GLU A 109 8.86 20.05 8.58
C GLU A 109 10.22 20.59 9.01
N ASN A 110 10.75 20.16 10.16
CA ASN A 110 12.03 20.63 10.71
C ASN A 110 12.18 22.18 10.74
N GLY A 111 11.07 22.90 10.90
CA GLY A 111 11.03 24.37 10.90
C GLY A 111 10.70 25.01 9.55
N GLU A 112 10.51 24.21 8.51
CA GLU A 112 10.12 24.63 7.15
C GLU A 112 8.63 24.43 6.88
N LYS A 113 8.14 24.93 5.75
CA LYS A 113 6.74 24.73 5.30
C LYS A 113 6.51 23.41 4.55
N TYR A 114 7.57 22.64 4.31
CA TYR A 114 7.58 21.41 3.54
C TYR A 114 8.20 20.29 4.37
N LYS A 115 7.84 19.05 4.08
CA LYS A 115 8.38 17.87 4.76
C LYS A 115 9.58 17.30 4.03
N TRP A 116 10.58 16.96 4.83
CA TRP A 116 11.89 16.51 4.36
C TRP A 116 12.59 15.68 5.44
N CYS A 117 13.58 14.90 5.03
CA CYS A 117 14.36 14.05 5.91
C CYS A 117 15.81 13.98 5.44
N LYS A 118 16.72 13.58 6.34
CA LYS A 118 18.11 13.29 6.01
C LYS A 118 18.22 11.91 5.37
N THR A 119 19.10 11.79 4.38
CA THR A 119 19.41 10.51 3.75
C THR A 119 20.86 10.09 4.07
N ARG A 120 21.23 8.85 3.73
CA ARG A 120 22.56 8.29 4.02
C ARG A 120 23.73 9.11 3.45
N GLY A 121 23.51 9.90 2.41
CA GLY A 121 24.52 10.81 1.85
C GLY A 121 24.74 12.08 2.67
N ALA A 122 24.08 12.23 3.83
CA ALA A 122 23.98 13.47 4.61
C ALA A 122 23.29 14.63 3.87
N SER A 123 22.61 14.34 2.76
CA SER A 123 21.71 15.25 2.05
C SER A 123 20.35 15.30 2.71
N TRP A 124 19.63 16.41 2.52
CA TRP A 124 18.23 16.54 2.87
C TRP A 124 17.37 16.49 1.61
N ASN A 125 16.28 15.73 1.65
CA ASN A 125 15.37 15.56 0.52
C ASN A 125 13.92 15.57 0.99
N TYR A 126 13.03 16.02 0.10
CA TYR A 126 11.59 16.05 0.36
C TYR A 126 11.03 14.66 0.62
N CYS A 127 9.99 14.60 1.43
CA CYS A 127 9.27 13.36 1.68
C CYS A 127 7.80 13.66 1.95
N GLY A 128 6.93 12.80 1.46
CA GLY A 128 5.51 12.76 1.79
C GLY A 128 5.25 11.76 2.92
N THR A 129 4.11 11.92 3.60
CA THR A 129 3.60 10.89 4.51
C THR A 129 2.66 9.97 3.75
N VAL A 130 2.67 8.70 4.12
CA VAL A 130 1.78 7.69 3.55
C VAL A 130 1.01 7.07 4.70
N GLU A 131 -0.30 7.25 4.68
CA GLU A 131 -1.18 6.75 5.72
C GLU A 131 -2.11 5.70 5.13
N PRO A 132 -2.40 4.62 5.87
CA PRO A 132 -3.53 3.80 5.48
C PRO A 132 -4.81 4.64 5.54
N ALA A 133 -5.63 4.59 4.50
CA ALA A 133 -6.85 5.39 4.48
C ALA A 133 -7.77 5.03 5.65
N GLU A 134 -8.27 6.05 6.34
CA GLU A 134 -9.15 5.92 7.52
C GLU A 134 -10.49 5.22 7.26
N CYS A 135 -10.73 4.75 6.03
CA CYS A 135 -11.78 3.76 5.76
C CYS A 135 -11.43 2.34 6.27
N LEU A 136 -10.23 2.14 6.83
CA LEU A 136 -9.94 1.02 7.72
C LEU A 136 -10.54 1.34 9.11
N TYR A 137 -11.58 0.63 9.51
CA TYR A 137 -12.19 0.73 10.85
C TYR A 137 -11.13 0.50 11.94
N VAL A 138 -10.51 1.58 12.45
CA VAL A 138 -9.67 1.51 13.65
C VAL A 138 -10.61 1.47 14.86
N SER A 139 -11.02 0.27 15.28
CA SER A 139 -11.38 0.10 16.69
C SER A 139 -10.08 0.02 17.50
N SER A 140 -9.60 1.18 17.95
CA SER A 140 -8.46 1.26 18.85
C SER A 140 -8.88 0.79 20.24
N THR A 141 -8.79 -0.52 20.51
CA THR A 141 -8.73 -0.99 21.88
C THR A 141 -7.26 -1.16 22.29
N ARG A 142 -6.85 -0.37 23.29
CA ARG A 142 -5.54 -0.48 23.96
C ARG A 142 -5.24 -1.94 24.30
N ARG A 143 -4.10 -2.42 23.78
CA ARG A 143 -3.56 -3.78 23.97
C ARG A 143 -3.40 -4.14 25.45
N LYS A 144 -3.80 -5.37 25.81
CA LYS A 144 -3.23 -6.05 26.97
C LYS A 144 -1.96 -6.76 26.49
N ARG A 145 -0.80 -6.42 27.05
CA ARG A 145 0.46 -7.18 26.91
C ARG A 145 0.14 -8.66 27.17
N GLN A 146 0.07 -9.47 26.13
CA GLN A 146 0.20 -10.91 26.30
C GLN A 146 1.68 -11.19 26.51
N SER A 147 1.97 -11.82 27.65
CA SER A 147 3.26 -12.38 27.98
C SER A 147 3.73 -13.24 26.82
N GLY A 148 4.89 -12.91 26.25
CA GLY A 148 5.36 -13.52 25.02
C GLY A 148 5.60 -15.02 25.15
N ASN A 149 5.02 -15.79 24.24
CA ASN A 149 5.58 -17.08 23.87
C ASN A 149 6.83 -16.82 23.02
N PRO A 150 8.00 -17.44 23.30
CA PRO A 150 9.27 -17.19 22.60
C PRO A 150 9.35 -17.63 21.12
N GLY A 151 8.21 -17.81 20.45
CA GLY A 151 8.14 -18.24 19.04
C GLY A 151 7.11 -17.46 18.19
N SER A 152 6.47 -16.43 18.74
CA SER A 152 5.46 -15.67 17.99
C SER A 152 6.13 -14.58 17.14
N GLN A 153 6.23 -14.82 15.83
CA GLN A 153 6.71 -13.83 14.85
C GLN A 153 5.89 -12.54 15.00
N ILE A 154 6.57 -11.40 15.15
CA ILE A 154 5.92 -10.10 15.31
C ILE A 154 5.41 -9.64 13.93
N PRO A 155 4.13 -9.31 13.77
CA PRO A 155 3.63 -8.78 12.50
C PRO A 155 4.25 -7.41 12.21
N ILE A 156 4.60 -7.17 10.95
CA ILE A 156 5.06 -5.85 10.49
C ILE A 156 3.85 -4.94 10.24
N HIS A 157 2.78 -5.48 9.65
CA HIS A 157 1.53 -4.76 9.37
C HIS A 157 0.32 -5.68 9.55
N GLU A 158 -0.80 -5.10 9.98
CA GLU A 158 -2.08 -5.77 10.16
C GLU A 158 -3.16 -4.91 9.49
N PHE A 159 -3.85 -5.47 8.50
CA PHE A 159 -4.89 -4.82 7.70
C PHE A 159 -6.23 -5.51 7.96
N PRO A 160 -7.28 -4.78 8.39
CA PRO A 160 -8.62 -5.34 8.43
C PRO A 160 -9.10 -5.62 7.00
N ASP A 161 -9.77 -6.75 6.82
CA ASP A 161 -10.26 -7.22 5.53
C ASP A 161 -11.71 -7.73 5.66
N GLY A 162 -12.61 -6.82 6.01
CA GLY A 162 -13.97 -7.13 6.42
C GLY A 162 -14.12 -7.28 7.94
N GLU A 163 -15.27 -7.80 8.39
CA GLU A 163 -15.65 -7.76 9.81
C GLU A 163 -14.88 -8.76 10.70
N ASN A 164 -14.51 -9.94 10.16
CA ASN A 164 -13.92 -11.04 10.95
C ASN A 164 -12.60 -11.57 10.37
N ARG A 165 -12.01 -10.84 9.43
CA ARG A 165 -10.86 -11.27 8.64
C ARG A 165 -9.79 -10.18 8.64
N GLN A 166 -8.54 -10.59 8.79
CA GLN A 166 -7.38 -9.70 8.78
C GLN A 166 -6.29 -10.26 7.87
N ILE A 167 -5.67 -9.38 7.09
CA ILE A 167 -4.46 -9.66 6.32
C ILE A 167 -3.28 -9.16 7.14
N VAL A 168 -2.33 -10.06 7.42
CA VAL A 168 -1.17 -9.79 8.27
C VAL A 168 0.09 -10.07 7.48
N LEU A 169 1.02 -9.11 7.52
CA LEU A 169 2.33 -9.26 6.92
C LEU A 169 3.35 -9.59 8.01
N TYR A 170 4.21 -10.57 7.74
CA TYR A 170 5.35 -10.90 8.58
C TYR A 170 6.62 -10.86 7.76
N ALA A 171 7.66 -10.21 8.30
CA ALA A 171 9.01 -10.36 7.78
C ALA A 171 9.65 -11.62 8.40
N GLU A 172 10.12 -12.55 7.56
CA GLU A 172 10.86 -13.72 8.03
C GLU A 172 12.26 -13.30 8.50
N GLN A 173 12.57 -13.61 9.76
CA GLN A 173 13.89 -13.39 10.34
C GLN A 173 14.86 -14.45 9.82
N ASP A 174 15.29 -14.34 8.56
CA ASP A 174 16.34 -15.20 8.02
C ASP A 174 17.71 -14.54 8.17
N ASN A 175 18.63 -15.25 8.83
CA ASN A 175 20.03 -14.87 9.06
C ASN A 175 20.93 -15.12 7.83
N ASN A 176 20.40 -15.63 6.72
CA ASN A 176 21.12 -15.87 5.47
C ASN A 176 20.64 -14.88 4.39
N LYS A 177 21.55 -14.01 3.94
CA LYS A 177 21.34 -12.96 2.91
C LYS A 177 21.03 -13.54 1.51
N CYS A 178 19.90 -14.22 1.37
CA CYS A 178 19.39 -14.71 0.09
C CYS A 178 18.66 -13.63 -0.70
N ILE A 179 18.33 -12.49 -0.07
CA ILE A 179 17.78 -11.31 -0.71
C ILE A 179 18.87 -10.23 -0.71
N LEU A 180 19.19 -9.73 -1.89
CA LEU A 180 20.21 -8.70 -2.09
C LEU A 180 19.67 -7.32 -1.69
N ASP A 181 20.57 -6.45 -1.23
CA ASP A 181 20.27 -5.01 -1.15
C ASP A 181 20.13 -4.47 -2.58
N GLY A 182 18.88 -4.20 -2.95
CA GLY A 182 18.51 -3.83 -4.30
C GLY A 182 18.34 -2.33 -4.52
N ARG A 183 18.75 -1.47 -3.58
CA ARG A 183 18.38 -0.04 -3.59
C ARG A 183 18.64 0.71 -4.89
N ARG A 184 19.68 0.36 -5.65
CA ARG A 184 19.97 0.98 -6.96
C ARG A 184 18.93 0.67 -8.05
N TRP A 185 18.01 -0.25 -7.79
CA TRP A 185 16.94 -0.69 -8.70
C TRP A 185 15.55 -0.37 -8.13
N SER A 186 15.44 0.55 -7.17
CA SER A 186 14.16 1.00 -6.59
C SER A 186 13.12 1.29 -7.68
N ASN A 187 13.51 2.09 -8.68
CA ASN A 187 12.62 2.50 -9.77
C ASN A 187 12.14 1.32 -10.61
N ASP A 188 13.02 0.37 -10.95
CA ASP A 188 12.61 -0.85 -11.66
C ASP A 188 11.73 -1.75 -10.79
N VAL A 189 11.96 -1.77 -9.46
CA VAL A 189 11.11 -2.51 -8.52
C VAL A 189 9.72 -1.92 -8.53
N ASP A 190 9.59 -0.61 -8.46
CA ASP A 190 8.29 0.05 -8.48
C ASP A 190 7.59 -0.10 -9.82
N ASP A 191 8.29 -0.05 -10.97
CA ASP A 191 7.68 -0.40 -12.26
C ASP A 191 7.16 -1.86 -12.26
N CYS A 192 7.97 -2.81 -11.78
CA CYS A 192 7.53 -4.19 -11.62
C CYS A 192 6.28 -4.32 -10.73
N VAL A 193 6.28 -3.65 -9.58
CA VAL A 193 5.23 -3.73 -8.57
C VAL A 193 3.96 -3.04 -9.04
N ASN A 194 4.05 -1.87 -9.68
CA ASN A 194 2.90 -1.13 -10.17
C ASN A 194 2.15 -1.87 -11.29
N ARG A 195 2.86 -2.72 -12.04
CA ARG A 195 2.30 -3.59 -13.08
C ARG A 195 1.73 -4.90 -12.54
N TRP A 196 1.82 -5.15 -11.23
CA TRP A 196 1.30 -6.35 -10.60
C TRP A 196 -0.23 -6.43 -10.66
N HIS A 197 -0.75 -7.63 -10.95
CA HIS A 197 -2.16 -7.98 -10.93
C HIS A 197 -2.40 -9.40 -10.39
N SER A 198 -3.57 -9.64 -9.80
CA SER A 198 -3.92 -10.91 -9.14
C SER A 198 -4.03 -12.10 -10.10
N TRP A 199 -4.21 -11.88 -11.41
CA TRP A 199 -4.16 -12.98 -12.39
C TRP A 199 -2.79 -13.66 -12.49
N HIS A 200 -1.74 -13.06 -11.95
CA HIS A 200 -0.40 -13.67 -11.90
C HIS A 200 -0.30 -14.79 -10.85
N LEU A 201 -1.31 -14.95 -9.98
CA LEU A 201 -1.42 -16.03 -8.99
C LEU A 201 -1.69 -17.40 -9.64
N VAL A 202 -0.71 -17.87 -10.43
CA VAL A 202 -0.69 -19.21 -11.02
C VAL A 202 -0.09 -20.22 -10.04
N THR A 203 -0.30 -21.52 -10.28
CA THR A 203 0.24 -22.61 -9.46
C THR A 203 1.53 -23.22 -10.02
N GLN A 204 1.80 -23.01 -11.30
CA GLN A 204 3.02 -23.47 -11.96
C GLN A 204 4.08 -22.38 -11.95
N ALA A 205 5.35 -22.79 -11.85
CA ALA A 205 6.47 -21.87 -11.98
C ALA A 205 6.43 -21.16 -13.34
N ARG A 206 6.55 -19.83 -13.31
CA ARG A 206 6.59 -18.97 -14.49
C ARG A 206 7.58 -17.85 -14.28
N SER A 207 8.43 -17.63 -15.27
CA SER A 207 9.38 -16.53 -15.26
C SER A 207 8.95 -15.42 -16.21
N ASN A 208 9.44 -14.20 -15.98
CA ASN A 208 9.12 -13.00 -16.76
C ASN A 208 7.62 -12.69 -16.78
N LEU A 209 6.93 -12.89 -15.65
CA LEU A 209 5.51 -12.51 -15.54
C LEU A 209 5.34 -11.00 -15.74
N ILE A 210 6.28 -10.24 -15.18
CA ILE A 210 6.49 -8.82 -15.42
C ILE A 210 7.99 -8.65 -15.63
N GLN A 211 8.38 -7.81 -16.58
CA GLN A 211 9.78 -7.62 -16.94
C GLN A 211 10.06 -6.14 -17.26
N THR A 212 11.18 -5.65 -16.74
CA THR A 212 11.82 -4.38 -17.10
C THR A 212 13.15 -4.67 -17.77
N ARG A 213 13.92 -3.61 -18.08
CA ARG A 213 15.30 -3.77 -18.56
C ARG A 213 16.17 -4.52 -17.55
N TYR A 214 16.05 -4.22 -16.26
CA TYR A 214 16.96 -4.75 -15.24
C TYR A 214 16.35 -5.81 -14.35
N LEU A 215 15.02 -5.88 -14.25
CA LEU A 215 14.32 -6.77 -13.32
C LEU A 215 13.24 -7.61 -13.99
N ARG A 216 12.81 -8.64 -13.28
CA ARG A 216 11.59 -9.39 -13.58
C ARG A 216 10.91 -9.90 -12.31
N ILE A 217 9.61 -10.09 -12.39
CA ILE A 217 8.84 -10.86 -11.41
C ILE A 217 8.68 -12.29 -11.91
N ASP A 218 9.11 -13.24 -11.08
CA ASP A 218 9.01 -14.67 -11.32
C ASP A 218 8.14 -15.33 -10.24
N MET A 219 7.30 -16.28 -10.64
CA MET A 219 6.66 -17.25 -9.77
C MET A 219 7.54 -18.51 -9.71
N GLN A 220 8.15 -18.79 -8.57
CA GLN A 220 9.16 -19.85 -8.36
C GLN A 220 8.57 -21.23 -8.01
N GLY A 221 7.25 -21.36 -8.14
CA GLY A 221 6.47 -22.52 -7.73
C GLY A 221 5.72 -22.29 -6.42
N MET A 222 4.97 -23.31 -6.01
CA MET A 222 4.28 -23.32 -4.72
C MET A 222 5.25 -23.75 -3.61
N ALA A 223 5.22 -23.06 -2.47
CA ALA A 223 6.00 -23.38 -1.29
C ALA A 223 5.08 -23.44 -0.06
N GLY A 224 4.82 -24.64 0.46
CA GLY A 224 4.03 -24.81 1.69
C GLY A 224 2.61 -24.21 1.64
N GLY A 225 1.95 -24.25 0.48
CA GLY A 225 0.62 -23.63 0.29
C GLY A 225 0.66 -22.14 -0.05
N PHE A 226 1.84 -21.58 -0.31
CA PHE A 226 2.02 -20.19 -0.76
C PHE A 226 2.53 -20.15 -2.20
N HIS A 227 2.04 -19.19 -2.98
CA HIS A 227 2.68 -18.76 -4.20
C HIS A 227 3.98 -18.03 -3.83
N ASN A 228 5.11 -18.53 -4.34
CA ASN A 228 6.42 -17.96 -4.06
C ASN A 228 6.84 -17.03 -5.20
N PHE A 229 6.66 -15.72 -5.01
CA PHE A 229 7.08 -14.73 -5.99
C PHE A 229 8.40 -14.08 -5.62
N GLN A 230 9.21 -13.82 -6.62
CA GLN A 230 10.50 -13.16 -6.48
C GLN A 230 10.67 -12.08 -7.53
N ILE A 231 11.17 -10.92 -7.09
CA ILE A 231 11.73 -9.92 -8.00
C ILE A 231 13.21 -10.26 -8.14
N GLN A 232 13.66 -10.48 -9.38
CA GLN A 232 15.01 -10.93 -9.70
C GLN A 232 15.69 -10.03 -10.72
N LEU A 233 17.02 -9.93 -10.64
CA LEU A 233 17.86 -9.28 -11.65
C LEU A 233 17.82 -10.05 -12.99
N ASN A 234 17.74 -9.30 -14.09
CA ASN A 234 17.90 -9.78 -15.47
C ASN A 234 19.38 -9.96 -15.83
N CYS A 235 20.07 -10.79 -15.06
CA CYS A 235 21.45 -11.16 -15.32
C CYS A 235 21.64 -12.67 -15.22
N ARG A 236 22.72 -13.16 -15.83
CA ARG A 236 23.12 -14.55 -15.67
C ARG A 236 23.58 -14.75 -14.23
N ARG A 237 22.89 -15.63 -13.49
CA ARG A 237 23.27 -16.00 -12.13
C ARG A 237 24.58 -16.77 -12.14
N ASN A 238 25.58 -16.31 -11.36
CA ASN A 238 26.76 -17.11 -11.06
C ASN A 238 26.45 -18.14 -9.98
N SER A 239 27.17 -19.26 -9.96
CA SER A 239 27.00 -20.29 -8.94
C SER A 239 27.17 -19.69 -7.53
N GLY A 240 26.25 -19.98 -6.62
CA GLY A 240 26.27 -19.49 -5.24
C GLY A 240 25.80 -18.04 -5.04
N GLN A 241 25.47 -17.29 -6.10
CA GLN A 241 24.93 -15.93 -5.98
C GLN A 241 23.40 -15.93 -6.05
N SER A 242 22.76 -15.13 -5.19
CA SER A 242 21.34 -14.80 -5.36
C SER A 242 21.19 -13.66 -6.36
N THR A 243 20.10 -13.67 -7.12
CA THR A 243 19.65 -12.54 -7.95
C THR A 243 18.35 -11.93 -7.42
N THR A 244 17.84 -12.43 -6.30
CA THR A 244 16.58 -12.00 -5.71
C THR A 244 16.77 -10.72 -4.92
N ILE A 245 15.96 -9.71 -5.19
CA ILE A 245 15.95 -8.43 -4.47
C ILE A 245 14.69 -8.20 -3.65
N ALA A 246 13.62 -8.96 -3.91
CA ALA A 246 12.42 -9.04 -3.09
C ALA A 246 11.77 -10.43 -3.23
N GLN A 247 11.13 -10.91 -2.18
CA GLN A 247 10.44 -12.20 -2.17
C GLN A 247 9.17 -12.13 -1.30
N VAL A 248 8.03 -12.48 -1.89
CA VAL A 248 6.73 -12.50 -1.20
C VAL A 248 6.11 -13.89 -1.29
N LEU A 249 5.63 -14.38 -0.16
CA LEU A 249 4.80 -15.59 -0.07
C LEU A 249 3.33 -15.18 0.09
N ILE A 250 2.52 -15.52 -0.93
CA ILE A 250 1.09 -15.19 -0.97
C ILE A 250 0.28 -16.48 -0.79
N PRO A 251 -0.64 -16.59 0.18
CA PRO A 251 -1.34 -17.83 0.46
C PRO A 251 -2.26 -18.22 -0.70
N GLN A 252 -2.29 -19.51 -1.00
CA GLN A 252 -3.16 -20.07 -2.03
C GLN A 252 -4.63 -20.02 -1.60
N ASN A 253 -5.54 -19.88 -2.57
CA ASN A 253 -6.99 -19.91 -2.37
C ASN A 253 -7.50 -18.81 -1.43
N GLN A 254 -6.76 -17.71 -1.32
CA GLN A 254 -7.13 -16.53 -0.56
C GLN A 254 -7.33 -15.37 -1.52
N ASN A 255 -8.46 -14.68 -1.40
CA ASN A 255 -8.64 -13.42 -2.09
C ASN A 255 -7.89 -12.34 -1.32
N ILE A 256 -6.79 -11.86 -1.89
CA ILE A 256 -5.96 -10.78 -1.35
C ILE A 256 -5.97 -9.67 -2.38
N ARG A 257 -6.19 -8.45 -1.90
CA ARG A 257 -6.22 -7.24 -2.72
C ARG A 257 -4.84 -6.99 -3.36
N GLU A 258 -4.83 -6.52 -4.60
CA GLU A 258 -3.61 -6.37 -5.40
C GLU A 258 -2.62 -5.41 -4.73
N GLU A 259 -3.14 -4.33 -4.19
CA GLU A 259 -2.44 -3.26 -3.52
C GLU A 259 -1.73 -3.72 -2.22
N LEU A 260 -2.32 -4.66 -1.46
CA LEU A 260 -1.65 -5.28 -0.32
C LEU A 260 -0.51 -6.22 -0.75
N ILE A 261 -0.66 -6.86 -1.92
CA ILE A 261 0.43 -7.66 -2.50
C ILE A 261 1.57 -6.74 -2.96
N ARG A 262 1.24 -5.63 -3.62
CA ARG A 262 2.21 -4.61 -4.02
C ARG A 262 2.95 -4.05 -2.81
N PHE A 263 2.22 -3.73 -1.75
CA PHE A 263 2.77 -3.29 -0.47
C PHE A 263 3.70 -4.35 0.14
N ALA A 264 3.33 -5.64 0.10
CA ALA A 264 4.19 -6.71 0.58
C ALA A 264 5.51 -6.84 -0.21
N PHE A 265 5.50 -6.63 -1.53
CA PHE A 265 6.73 -6.62 -2.34
C PHE A 265 7.66 -5.47 -1.94
N ARG A 266 7.09 -4.30 -1.74
CA ARG A 266 7.80 -3.10 -1.28
C ARG A 266 8.43 -3.31 0.10
N GLU A 267 7.65 -3.83 1.06
CA GLU A 267 8.16 -4.19 2.39
C GLU A 267 9.30 -5.22 2.30
N SER A 268 9.19 -6.20 1.40
CA SER A 268 10.24 -7.20 1.20
C SER A 268 11.54 -6.60 0.68
N PHE A 269 11.42 -5.71 -0.33
CA PHE A 269 12.54 -5.00 -0.91
C PHE A 269 13.27 -4.13 0.12
N GLN A 270 12.52 -3.25 0.82
CA GLN A 270 13.09 -2.30 1.78
C GLN A 270 13.80 -2.99 2.95
N ARG A 271 13.21 -4.06 3.46
CA ARG A 271 13.79 -4.83 4.57
C ARG A 271 14.88 -5.78 4.12
N SER A 272 15.02 -6.01 2.81
CA SER A 272 15.84 -7.10 2.26
C SER A 272 15.50 -8.45 2.91
N GLN A 273 14.20 -8.68 3.16
CA GLN A 273 13.67 -9.83 3.89
C GLN A 273 12.49 -10.42 3.13
N ARG A 274 12.28 -11.73 3.28
CA ARG A 274 11.08 -12.36 2.72
C ARG A 274 9.87 -11.88 3.52
N VAL A 275 8.83 -11.45 2.82
CA VAL A 275 7.55 -11.10 3.44
C VAL A 275 6.53 -12.19 3.18
N ARG A 276 5.88 -12.65 4.24
CA ARG A 276 4.81 -13.64 4.18
C ARG A 276 3.48 -12.96 4.49
N VAL A 277 2.54 -13.08 3.55
CA VAL A 277 1.16 -12.63 3.72
C VAL A 277 0.36 -13.75 4.38
N VAL A 278 -0.40 -13.45 5.43
CA VAL A 278 -1.21 -14.42 6.15
C VAL A 278 -2.61 -13.87 6.34
N VAL A 279 -3.62 -14.70 6.09
CA VAL A 279 -5.01 -14.38 6.40
C VAL A 279 -5.35 -14.99 7.75
N ARG A 280 -5.84 -14.18 8.68
CA ARG A 280 -6.41 -14.62 9.96
C ARG A 280 -7.93 -14.48 9.90
N GLU A 281 -8.63 -15.59 10.13
CA GLU A 281 -10.10 -15.66 10.17
C GLU A 281 -10.59 -15.69 11.63
N ASN A 282 -11.88 -15.40 11.83
CA ASN A 282 -12.56 -15.44 13.13
C ASN A 282 -11.90 -14.54 14.18
N VAL A 283 -11.43 -13.37 13.75
CA VAL A 283 -11.00 -12.33 14.69
C VAL A 283 -12.26 -11.84 15.41
N ASN A 284 -12.36 -12.07 16.72
CA ASN A 284 -13.54 -11.69 17.50
C ASN A 284 -13.90 -10.22 17.25
N PRO A 285 -15.18 -9.90 16.97
CA PRO A 285 -15.61 -8.52 16.88
C PRO A 285 -15.37 -7.83 18.24
N PRO A 286 -14.96 -6.56 18.26
CA PRO A 286 -14.84 -5.83 19.50
C PRO A 286 -16.19 -5.82 20.24
N ILE A 287 -16.18 -6.22 21.51
CA ILE A 287 -17.36 -6.15 22.38
C ILE A 287 -17.71 -4.66 22.55
N PHE A 288 -18.78 -4.21 21.90
CA PHE A 288 -19.31 -2.86 22.05
C PHE A 288 -19.98 -2.71 23.43
N ASN A 289 -19.24 -2.20 24.41
CA ASN A 289 -19.86 -1.69 25.63
C ASN A 289 -20.45 -0.30 25.33
N ASN A 290 -21.74 -0.28 24.98
CA ASN A 290 -22.53 0.95 24.97
C ASN A 290 -22.58 1.53 26.40
N ARG A 291 -21.84 2.61 26.66
CA ARG A 291 -22.15 3.52 27.76
C ARG A 291 -22.83 4.75 27.16
N ASN A 292 -24.16 4.69 27.15
CA ASN A 292 -25.01 5.86 27.00
C ASN A 292 -24.85 6.75 28.23
N GLY A 293 -24.55 8.03 28.00
CA GLY A 293 -24.61 9.13 28.96
C GLY A 293 -24.92 10.39 28.18
#